data_AF-A0A497XNP3-F1
#
_entry.id   AF-A0A497XNP3-F1
#
_cell.length_a   1.000
_cell.length_b   1.000
_cell.length_c   1.000
_cell.angle_alpha   90.00
_cell.angle_beta   90.00
_cell.angle_gamma   90.00
#
_symmetry.space_group_name_H-M   'P 1'
#
loop_
_entity.id
_entity.type
_entity.pdbx_description
1 polymer ?
#
loop_
_entity_poly.entity_id
_entity_poly.type
_entity_poly.pdbx_seq_one_letter_code
_entity_poly.pdbx_strand_id
1 'polypeptide(L)'
;MGKIVQFPSQDGDNERKGEGKELKTERLSQEEFMALLEPFRDGLRRLYPTQVKDILGIAGFGKRYGNEVLIMGLLLWESLKQSQPIMSTFLAVFIKDRLEKVSFLEAKNNYWDWKLMLETYQSRFNTKEMFEELQNLREQVLGGNPP
;
A
#
# COMPACT_ATOMS: atom_id res chain seq x y z
N MET A 1 10.76 -35.72 -6.45
CA MET A 1 10.55 -35.27 -7.84
C MET A 1 9.05 -35.18 -8.10
N GLY A 2 8.46 -33.98 -8.03
CA GLY A 2 7.03 -33.76 -8.24
C GLY A 2 6.77 -33.28 -9.67
N LYS A 3 5.88 -33.95 -10.40
CA LYS A 3 5.47 -33.57 -11.75
C LYS A 3 4.57 -32.34 -11.69
N ILE A 4 4.92 -31.28 -12.43
CA ILE A 4 4.06 -30.14 -12.72
C ILE A 4 3.25 -30.49 -13.97
N VAL A 5 1.92 -30.38 -13.87
CA VAL A 5 1.01 -30.54 -15.01
C VAL A 5 0.85 -29.17 -15.68
N GLN A 6 1.22 -29.08 -16.95
CA GLN A 6 1.03 -27.91 -17.81
C GLN A 6 -0.22 -28.12 -18.65
N PHE A 7 -1.10 -27.12 -18.72
CA PHE A 7 -2.30 -27.13 -19.59
C PHE A 7 -2.04 -26.35 -20.88
N PRO A 8 -2.67 -26.75 -22.00
CA PRO A 8 -2.21 -26.43 -23.35
C PRO A 8 -2.48 -24.98 -23.76
N SER A 9 -1.51 -24.41 -24.45
CA SER A 9 -1.60 -23.17 -25.21
C SER A 9 -2.13 -23.50 -26.61
N GLN A 10 -3.18 -22.80 -27.05
CA GLN A 10 -3.56 -22.74 -28.46
C GLN A 10 -3.91 -21.31 -28.86
N ASP A 11 -3.59 -21.03 -30.12
CA ASP A 11 -3.72 -19.81 -30.92
C ASP A 11 -2.45 -18.94 -30.92
N GLY A 12 -1.69 -18.80 -32.01
CA GLY A 12 -2.04 -18.93 -33.42
C GLY A 12 -1.84 -17.58 -34.11
N ASP A 13 -0.62 -17.35 -34.59
CA ASP A 13 -0.14 -16.39 -35.59
C ASP A 13 -0.62 -14.91 -35.68
N ASN A 14 0.43 -14.09 -35.78
CA ASN A 14 0.65 -12.94 -36.66
C ASN A 14 0.32 -11.49 -36.24
N GLU A 15 1.43 -10.74 -36.20
CA GLU A 15 1.63 -9.31 -36.44
C GLU A 15 0.79 -8.28 -35.67
N ARG A 16 1.46 -7.57 -34.75
CA ARG A 16 1.44 -6.10 -34.73
C ARG A 16 2.66 -5.52 -33.99
N LYS A 17 3.41 -4.71 -34.74
CA LYS A 17 4.42 -3.76 -34.27
C LYS A 17 3.87 -2.85 -33.17
N GLY A 18 4.65 -2.70 -32.09
CA GLY A 18 4.47 -1.69 -31.06
C GLY A 18 3.94 -2.25 -29.75
N GLU A 19 4.77 -2.95 -28.97
CA GLU A 19 4.45 -3.27 -27.58
C GLU A 19 4.50 -2.00 -26.72
N GLY A 20 3.45 -1.18 -26.80
CA GLY A 20 2.99 -0.48 -25.62
C GLY A 20 2.47 -1.55 -24.67
N LYS A 21 3.33 -2.11 -23.80
CA LYS A 21 2.88 -2.95 -22.69
C LYS A 21 1.90 -2.09 -21.90
N GLU A 22 0.61 -2.36 -22.01
CA GLU A 22 -0.37 -1.85 -21.06
C GLU A 22 0.14 -2.24 -19.67
N LEU A 23 0.57 -1.24 -18.90
CA LEU A 23 0.98 -1.46 -17.53
C LEU A 23 -0.23 -2.03 -16.81
N LYS A 24 -0.12 -3.27 -16.32
CA LYS A 24 -1.16 -3.90 -15.51
C LYS A 24 -0.81 -3.73 -14.04
N THR A 25 -1.84 -3.53 -13.24
CA THR A 25 -1.72 -3.44 -11.80
C THR A 25 -1.50 -4.83 -11.22
N GLU A 26 -0.48 -5.01 -10.39
CA GLU A 26 -0.13 -6.30 -9.79
C GLU A 26 -0.14 -6.21 -8.26
N ARG A 27 -0.62 -7.25 -7.57
CA ARG A 27 -0.55 -7.32 -6.10
C ARG A 27 0.89 -7.56 -5.68
N LEU A 28 1.37 -6.84 -4.67
CA LEU A 28 2.69 -7.08 -4.10
C LEU A 28 2.73 -8.45 -3.42
N SER A 29 3.85 -9.15 -3.56
CA SER A 29 4.20 -10.26 -2.70
C SER A 29 4.50 -9.78 -1.27
N GLN A 30 4.54 -10.70 -0.31
CA GLN A 30 4.92 -10.37 1.06
C GLN A 30 6.36 -9.82 1.12
N GLU A 31 7.30 -10.41 0.38
CA GLU A 31 8.69 -9.97 0.33
C GLU A 31 8.81 -8.54 -0.22
N GLU A 32 8.05 -8.22 -1.27
CA GLU A 32 8.02 -6.88 -1.86
C GLU A 32 7.43 -5.84 -0.91
N PHE A 33 6.37 -6.20 -0.18
CA PHE A 33 5.80 -5.32 0.84
C PHE A 33 6.79 -5.08 1.99
N MET A 34 7.46 -6.13 2.47
CA MET A 34 8.45 -6.02 3.54
C MET A 34 9.65 -5.16 3.14
N ALA A 35 10.04 -5.17 1.87
CA ALA A 35 11.11 -4.31 1.34
C ALA A 35 10.78 -2.81 1.40
N LEU A 36 9.49 -2.44 1.49
CA LEU A 36 9.05 -1.04 1.58
C LEU A 36 9.05 -0.49 3.02
N LEU A 37 9.26 -1.33 4.04
CA LEU A 37 9.15 -0.91 5.44
C LEU A 37 10.18 0.15 5.84
N GLU A 38 11.45 -0.04 5.49
CA GLU A 38 12.50 0.95 5.78
C GLU A 38 12.28 2.25 5.01
N PRO A 39 12.04 2.24 3.68
CA PRO A 39 11.63 3.43 2.95
C PRO A 39 10.40 4.15 3.53
N PHE A 40 9.43 3.39 4.04
CA PHE A 40 8.25 3.95 4.70
C PHE A 40 8.60 4.67 6.00
N ARG A 41 9.43 4.05 6.85
CA ARG A 41 9.89 4.62 8.13
C ARG A 41 10.65 5.92 7.92
N ASP A 42 11.63 5.92 7.01
CA ASP A 42 12.43 7.09 6.68
C ASP A 42 11.58 8.20 6.06
N GLY A 43 10.68 7.81 5.15
CA GLY A 43 9.72 8.71 4.53
C GLY A 43 8.81 9.39 5.55
N LEU A 44 8.26 8.64 6.50
CA LEU A 44 7.37 9.18 7.52
C LEU A 44 8.09 10.15 8.46
N ARG A 45 9.30 9.81 8.92
CA ARG A 45 10.11 10.73 9.74
C ARG A 45 10.45 12.01 8.97
N ARG A 46 10.69 11.92 7.66
CA ARG A 46 10.93 13.09 6.79
C ARG A 46 9.68 13.97 6.60
N LEU A 47 8.51 13.35 6.38
CA LEU A 47 7.26 14.06 6.10
C LEU A 47 6.61 14.61 7.38
N TYR A 48 6.81 13.95 8.52
CA TYR A 48 6.25 14.30 9.82
C TYR A 48 7.30 14.33 10.95
N PRO A 49 8.38 15.14 10.83
CA PRO A 49 9.53 15.10 11.74
C PRO A 49 9.20 15.53 13.18
N THR A 50 8.12 16.27 13.38
CA THR A 50 7.68 16.75 14.71
C THR A 50 6.55 15.91 15.31
N GLN A 51 6.13 14.84 14.62
CA GLN A 51 5.04 14.00 15.08
C GLN A 51 5.50 12.57 15.33
N VAL A 52 6.28 11.98 14.43
CA VAL A 52 6.69 10.58 14.49
C VAL A 52 7.94 10.43 15.36
N LYS A 53 7.83 9.67 16.45
CA LYS A 53 8.96 9.24 17.27
C LYS A 53 9.51 7.92 16.75
N ASP A 54 8.65 6.90 16.69
CA ASP A 54 9.04 5.58 16.20
C ASP A 54 7.88 4.82 15.52
N ILE A 55 8.21 3.83 14.70
CA ILE A 55 7.26 2.95 14.02
C ILE A 55 7.37 1.54 14.58
N LEU A 56 6.35 1.13 15.34
CA LEU A 56 6.33 -0.13 16.08
C LEU A 56 5.87 -1.30 15.20
N GLY A 57 4.97 -1.07 14.25
CA GLY A 57 4.46 -2.13 13.38
C GLY A 57 3.63 -1.62 12.22
N ILE A 58 3.61 -2.40 11.14
CA ILE A 58 2.82 -2.13 9.94
C ILE A 58 2.13 -3.42 9.54
N ALA A 59 0.83 -3.35 9.26
CA ALA A 59 0.07 -4.42 8.64
C ALA A 59 -0.67 -3.84 7.43
N GLY A 60 -0.59 -4.49 6.27
CA GLY A 60 -1.23 -3.95 5.08
C GLY A 60 -0.95 -4.77 3.82
N PHE A 61 -1.32 -4.19 2.70
CA PHE A 61 -1.11 -4.75 1.38
C PHE A 61 -0.83 -3.62 0.40
N GLY A 62 -0.36 -3.98 -0.79
CA GLY A 62 -0.09 -3.01 -1.84
C GLY A 62 -0.30 -3.59 -3.22
N LYS A 63 -0.40 -2.67 -4.18
CA LYS A 63 -0.39 -2.96 -5.61
C LYS A 63 0.68 -2.11 -6.30
N ARG A 64 1.30 -2.66 -7.34
CA ARG A 64 2.28 -1.99 -8.21
C ARG A 64 1.66 -1.67 -9.57
N TYR A 65 2.00 -0.50 -10.10
CA TYR A 65 1.69 -0.08 -11.46
C TYR A 65 2.92 0.62 -12.06
N GLY A 66 3.68 -0.07 -12.90
CA GLY A 66 4.98 0.41 -13.38
C GLY A 66 5.93 0.68 -12.21
N ASN A 67 6.39 1.93 -12.07
CA ASN A 67 7.30 2.36 -11.00
C ASN A 67 6.58 2.94 -9.77
N GLU A 68 5.25 2.91 -9.76
CA GLU A 68 4.44 3.38 -8.65
C GLU A 68 3.92 2.21 -7.84
N VAL A 69 3.93 2.36 -6.53
CA VAL A 69 3.34 1.39 -5.61
C VAL A 69 2.38 2.12 -4.68
N LEU A 70 1.13 1.67 -4.66
CA LEU A 70 0.13 2.12 -3.71
C LEU A 70 -0.01 1.06 -2.62
N ILE A 71 0.20 1.46 -1.37
CA ILE A 71 -0.01 0.61 -0.20
C ILE A 71 -1.12 1.20 0.68
N MET A 72 -1.88 0.31 1.32
CA MET A 72 -2.90 0.65 2.31
C MET A 72 -2.75 -0.26 3.51
N GLY A 73 -2.98 0.26 4.71
CA GLY A 73 -2.86 -0.56 5.91
C GLY A 73 -3.07 0.17 7.22
N LEU A 74 -2.64 -0.49 8.28
CA LEU A 74 -2.61 -0.02 9.65
C LEU A 74 -1.17 0.20 10.08
N LEU A 75 -0.95 1.30 10.77
CA LEU A 75 0.32 1.71 11.33
C LEU A 75 0.20 1.81 12.84
N LEU A 76 1.04 1.09 13.57
CA LEU A 76 1.24 1.29 15.00
C LEU A 76 2.53 2.09 15.21
N TRP A 77 2.41 3.26 15.84
CA TRP A 77 3.53 4.20 15.93
C TRP A 77 3.49 5.03 17.22
N GLU A 78 4.66 5.48 17.67
CA GLU A 78 4.79 6.40 18.78
C GLU A 78 4.80 7.84 18.28
N SER A 79 3.99 8.69 18.90
CA SER A 79 4.03 10.13 18.64
C SER A 79 4.93 10.86 19.62
N LEU A 80 5.64 11.89 19.17
CA LEU A 80 6.34 12.83 20.05
C LEU A 80 5.38 13.63 20.96
N LYS A 81 4.09 13.68 20.63
CA LYS A 81 3.07 14.49 21.33
C LYS A 81 2.15 13.68 22.24
N GLN A 82 2.17 12.35 22.14
CA GLN A 82 1.29 11.46 22.89
C GLN A 82 2.13 10.46 23.70
N SER A 83 1.64 10.11 24.88
CA SER A 83 2.35 9.19 25.79
C SER A 83 2.15 7.71 25.43
N GLN A 84 1.11 7.39 24.66
CA GLN A 84 0.80 6.02 24.25
C GLN A 84 0.95 5.84 22.73
N PRO A 85 1.30 4.64 22.26
CA PRO A 85 1.27 4.31 20.84
C PRO A 85 -0.10 4.54 20.22
N ILE A 86 -0.09 5.00 18.96
CA ILE A 86 -1.27 5.33 18.17
C ILE A 86 -1.39 4.28 17.07
N MET A 87 -2.59 3.76 16.87
CA MET A 87 -2.94 3.02 15.67
C MET A 87 -3.59 3.97 14.66
N SER A 88 -3.11 3.99 13.42
CA SER A 88 -3.66 4.83 12.36
C SER A 88 -3.86 4.04 11.08
N THR A 89 -4.95 4.32 10.37
CA THR A 89 -5.21 3.74 9.06
C THR A 89 -4.59 4.66 8.01
N PHE A 90 -3.76 4.12 7.12
CA PHE A 90 -3.00 4.93 6.18
C PHE A 90 -3.11 4.45 4.74
N LEU A 91 -2.92 5.40 3.82
CA LEU A 91 -2.66 5.19 2.40
C LEU A 91 -1.32 5.82 2.08
N ALA A 92 -0.47 5.13 1.32
CA ALA A 92 0.82 5.65 0.91
C ALA A 92 1.17 5.29 -0.53
N VAL A 93 1.86 6.21 -1.20
CA VAL A 93 2.35 6.04 -2.56
C VAL A 93 3.87 6.13 -2.56
N PHE A 94 4.48 5.11 -3.14
CA PHE A 94 5.89 5.07 -3.45
C PHE A 94 6.11 5.30 -4.94
N ILE A 95 7.15 6.05 -5.27
CA ILE A 95 7.64 6.19 -6.64
C ILE A 95 9.14 5.91 -6.60
N LYS A 96 9.61 4.91 -7.38
CA LYS A 96 11.02 4.47 -7.36
C LYS A 96 11.51 4.20 -5.93
N ASP A 97 10.73 3.45 -5.17
CA ASP A 97 11.03 3.00 -3.79
C ASP A 97 11.14 4.12 -2.74
N ARG A 98 10.70 5.35 -3.05
CA ARG A 98 10.64 6.45 -2.08
C ARG A 98 9.21 6.76 -1.70
N LEU A 99 8.95 6.95 -0.41
CA LEU A 99 7.64 7.44 0.05
C LEU A 99 7.45 8.89 -0.39
N GLU A 100 6.57 9.08 -1.36
CA GLU A 100 6.26 10.39 -1.95
C GLU A 100 5.02 11.00 -1.31
N LYS A 101 4.00 10.18 -1.03
CA LYS A 101 2.74 10.64 -0.44
C LYS A 101 2.28 9.67 0.63
N VAL A 102 1.70 10.21 1.70
CA VAL A 102 1.01 9.44 2.72
C VAL A 102 -0.12 10.25 3.32
N SER A 103 -1.22 9.57 3.63
CA SER A 103 -2.38 10.12 4.31
C SER A 103 -2.84 9.17 5.39
N PHE A 104 -3.41 9.72 6.46
CA PHE A 104 -4.08 8.99 7.51
C PHE A 104 -5.58 9.29 7.49
N LEU A 105 -6.42 8.28 7.65
CA LEU A 105 -7.89 8.47 7.59
C LEU A 105 -8.41 9.27 8.78
N GLU A 106 -7.81 9.05 9.95
CA GLU A 106 -8.26 9.66 11.21
C GLU A 106 -7.75 11.10 11.39
N ALA A 107 -6.79 11.54 10.57
CA ALA A 107 -6.18 12.85 10.70
C ALA A 107 -7.06 13.95 10.09
N LYS A 108 -7.29 15.03 10.85
CA LYS A 108 -7.98 16.23 10.36
C LYS A 108 -7.13 17.03 9.38
N ASN A 109 -5.81 17.05 9.58
CA ASN A 109 -4.85 17.77 8.77
C ASN A 109 -3.81 16.76 8.26
N ASN A 110 -3.99 16.27 7.04
CA ASN A 110 -3.02 15.42 6.38
C ASN A 110 -2.05 16.24 5.54
N TYR A 111 -0.84 15.72 5.35
CA TYR A 111 0.07 16.18 4.29
C TYR A 111 -0.57 16.03 2.90
N TRP A 112 -1.39 14.99 2.72
CA TRP A 112 -2.17 14.77 1.52
C TRP A 112 -3.55 14.22 1.86
N ASP A 113 -4.63 14.73 1.27
CA ASP A 113 -5.97 14.23 1.56
C ASP A 113 -6.18 12.81 1.02
N TRP A 114 -6.74 11.91 1.83
CA TRP A 114 -6.89 10.50 1.45
C TRP A 114 -7.96 10.29 0.37
N LYS A 115 -9.03 11.11 0.32
CA LYS A 115 -10.06 11.00 -0.72
C LYS A 115 -9.48 11.42 -2.05
N LEU A 116 -8.77 12.55 -2.06
CA LEU A 116 -8.02 13.00 -3.23
C LEU A 116 -6.99 11.95 -3.67
N MET A 117 -6.39 11.21 -2.73
CA MET A 117 -5.50 10.11 -3.07
C MET A 117 -6.18 8.96 -3.79
N LEU A 118 -7.32 8.51 -3.30
CA LEU A 118 -8.09 7.46 -3.97
C LEU A 118 -8.53 7.89 -5.38
N GLU A 119 -9.00 9.12 -5.53
CA GLU A 119 -9.44 9.68 -6.82
C GLU A 119 -8.28 9.86 -7.82
N THR A 120 -7.13 10.36 -7.36
CA THR A 120 -5.96 10.61 -8.22
C THR A 120 -5.41 9.32 -8.82
N TYR A 121 -5.45 8.22 -8.05
CA TYR A 121 -4.81 6.97 -8.41
C TYR A 121 -5.79 5.90 -8.95
N GLN A 122 -7.09 6.19 -9.05
CA GLN A 122 -8.12 5.25 -9.49
C GLN A 122 -7.94 4.70 -10.92
N SER A 123 -7.27 5.45 -11.81
CA SER A 123 -7.02 5.03 -13.20
C SER A 123 -5.88 4.01 -13.33
N ARG A 124 -5.04 3.90 -12.29
CA ARG A 124 -3.86 3.02 -12.24
C ARG A 124 -4.00 1.88 -11.25
N PHE A 125 -4.86 2.07 -10.25
CA PHE A 125 -5.12 1.11 -9.19
C PHE A 125 -6.63 0.99 -9.01
N ASN A 126 -7.13 -0.22 -8.77
CA ASN A 126 -8.52 -0.42 -8.36
C ASN A 126 -8.70 0.05 -6.90
N THR A 127 -8.67 1.37 -6.70
CA THR A 127 -8.62 2.00 -5.37
C THR A 127 -9.85 1.72 -4.53
N LYS A 128 -11.01 1.48 -5.16
CA LYS A 128 -12.25 1.09 -4.48
C LYS A 128 -12.11 -0.29 -3.82
N GLU A 129 -11.71 -1.31 -4.58
CA GLU A 129 -11.49 -2.67 -4.07
C GLU A 129 -10.42 -2.67 -2.98
N MET A 130 -9.31 -1.94 -3.20
CA MET A 130 -8.27 -1.80 -2.18
C MET A 130 -8.81 -1.14 -0.90
N PHE A 131 -9.67 -0.13 -1.02
CA PHE A 131 -10.24 0.52 0.16
C PHE A 131 -11.21 -0.40 0.91
N GLU A 132 -11.95 -1.26 0.21
CA GLU A 132 -12.79 -2.30 0.82
C GLU A 132 -11.94 -3.35 1.56
N GLU A 133 -10.84 -3.83 0.96
CA GLU A 133 -9.86 -4.72 1.63
C GLU A 133 -9.29 -4.06 2.90
N LEU A 134 -9.04 -2.75 2.88
CA LEU A 134 -8.55 -1.99 4.02
C LEU A 134 -9.56 -1.93 5.18
N GLN A 135 -10.86 -1.74 4.88
CA GLN A 135 -11.89 -1.76 5.92
C GLN A 135 -11.99 -3.15 6.57
N ASN A 136 -11.94 -4.21 5.78
CA ASN A 136 -11.93 -5.59 6.30
C ASN A 136 -10.72 -5.85 7.21
N LEU A 137 -9.52 -5.42 6.79
CA LEU A 137 -8.31 -5.51 7.61
C LEU A 137 -8.48 -4.75 8.94
N ARG A 138 -9.03 -3.54 8.87
CA ARG A 138 -9.28 -2.70 10.04
C ARG A 138 -10.26 -3.36 11.02
N GLU A 139 -11.33 -3.98 10.52
CA GLU A 139 -12.28 -4.74 11.34
C GLU A 139 -11.64 -5.97 11.98
N GLN A 140 -10.78 -6.71 11.27
CA GLN A 140 -10.08 -7.86 11.84
C GLN A 140 -9.12 -7.47 12.97
N VAL A 141 -8.45 -6.33 12.84
CA VAL A 141 -7.45 -5.88 13.82
C VAL A 141 -8.08 -5.11 14.98
N LEU A 142 -9.15 -4.34 14.76
CA LEU A 142 -9.80 -3.50 15.78
C LEU A 142 -11.11 -4.08 16.34
N GLY A 143 -11.77 -4.97 15.61
CA GLY A 143 -13.09 -5.53 15.95
C GLY A 143 -13.05 -6.90 16.63
N GLY A 144 -11.87 -7.48 16.86
CA GLY A 144 -11.73 -8.74 17.59
C GLY A 144 -11.98 -8.56 19.09
N ASN A 145 -13.21 -8.79 19.55
CA ASN A 145 -13.41 -9.24 20.93
C ASN A 145 -12.66 -10.58 21.11
N PRO A 146 -11.84 -10.76 22.17
CA PRO A 146 -11.36 -12.09 22.52
C PRO A 146 -12.54 -12.97 22.98
N PRO A 147 -12.41 -14.31 22.92
CA PRO A 147 -13.47 -15.23 23.31
C PRO A 147 -13.97 -15.01 24.74
#